data_AF-A0A1F7XKU1-F1
#
_entry.id   AF-A0A1F7XKU1-F1
#
_cell.length_a   1.000
_cell.length_b   1.000
_cell.length_c   1.000
_cell.angle_alpha   90.00
_cell.angle_beta   90.00
_cell.angle_gamma   90.00
#
_symmetry.space_group_name_H-M   'P 1'
#
loop_
_entity.id
_entity.type
_entity.pdbx_description
1 polymer ?
#
loop_
_entity_poly.entity_id
_entity_poly.type
_entity_poly.pdbx_seq_one_letter_code
_entity_poly.pdbx_strand_id
1 'polypeptide(L)'
;MVDREQHIGAFQRKGEPGDSVVAEIRKKHGLSERASLEDIEPVATELLRNPRTAMDAAQLVLNRRVDGREIMIAQLVMTLGFSAGERFGLLLMERETEDKMKQNGLTDFGTTKRLGEKYFV
;
A
#
# COMPACT_ATOMS: atom_id res chain seq x y z
N MET A 1 0.07 -30.76 20.39
CA MET A 1 1.09 -29.73 20.14
C MET A 1 0.84 -29.19 18.75
N VAL A 2 0.24 -28.01 18.65
CA VAL A 2 0.06 -27.33 17.37
C VAL A 2 0.92 -26.09 17.46
N ASP A 3 2.18 -26.20 17.06
CA ASP A 3 3.01 -25.05 16.77
C ASP A 3 2.43 -24.37 15.53
N ARG A 4 1.45 -23.49 15.77
CA ARG A 4 1.19 -22.39 14.86
C ARG A 4 2.33 -21.42 15.08
N GLU A 5 3.43 -21.65 14.38
CA GLU A 5 4.36 -20.58 14.07
C GLU A 5 3.55 -19.47 13.42
N GLN A 6 3.25 -18.45 14.21
CA GLN A 6 2.76 -17.18 13.72
C GLN A 6 3.91 -16.62 12.88
N HIS A 7 3.91 -16.93 11.59
CA HIS A 7 4.73 -16.23 10.63
C HIS A 7 4.26 -14.77 10.62
N ILE A 8 4.85 -13.95 11.49
CA ILE A 8 5.01 -12.52 11.27
C ILE A 8 6.02 -12.39 10.12
N GLY A 9 5.61 -12.84 8.93
CA GLY A 9 6.40 -12.89 7.72
C GLY A 9 6.02 -11.77 6.76
N ALA A 10 5.48 -10.66 7.26
CA ALA A 10 5.01 -9.54 6.46
C ALA A 10 6.15 -8.83 5.68
N PHE A 11 7.42 -9.11 5.99
CA PHE A 11 8.57 -8.44 5.39
C PHE A 11 9.24 -9.17 4.21
N GLN A 12 8.84 -10.41 3.88
CA GLN A 12 9.57 -11.20 2.89
C GLN A 12 8.74 -11.52 1.65
N ARG A 13 8.82 -10.64 0.65
CA ARG A 13 9.02 -11.00 -0.77
C ARG A 13 9.30 -9.74 -1.58
N LYS A 14 10.42 -9.77 -2.32
CA LYS A 14 10.65 -8.87 -3.45
C LYS A 14 9.45 -8.98 -4.39
N GLY A 15 8.72 -7.88 -4.54
CA GLY A 15 7.47 -7.84 -5.30
C GLY A 15 7.63 -6.99 -6.54
N GLU A 16 7.02 -7.40 -7.65
CA GLU A 16 6.87 -6.53 -8.81
C GLU A 16 5.95 -5.34 -8.45
N PRO A 17 6.13 -4.19 -9.11
CA PRO A 17 5.23 -3.06 -8.90
C PRO A 17 3.82 -3.49 -9.32
N GLY A 18 2.81 -3.14 -8.52
CA GLY A 18 1.42 -3.53 -8.84
C GLY A 18 0.87 -2.82 -10.07
N ASP A 19 1.47 -1.71 -10.50
CA ASP A 19 1.17 -1.02 -11.75
C ASP A 19 2.34 -0.14 -12.25
N SER A 20 2.16 0.52 -13.40
CA SER A 20 3.16 1.42 -14.00
C SER A 20 3.46 2.66 -13.16
N VAL A 21 2.49 3.17 -12.39
CA VAL A 21 2.67 4.36 -11.55
C VAL A 21 3.61 4.02 -10.39
N VAL A 22 3.41 2.88 -9.75
CA VAL A 22 4.31 2.40 -8.69
C VAL A 22 5.71 2.13 -9.25
N ALA A 23 5.82 1.58 -10.47
CA ALA A 23 7.12 1.38 -11.13
C ALA A 23 7.87 2.71 -11.32
N GLU A 24 7.18 3.76 -11.79
CA GLU A 24 7.75 5.10 -11.96
C GLU A 24 8.17 5.72 -10.63
N ILE A 25 7.36 5.56 -9.57
CA ILE A 25 7.68 6.09 -8.24
C ILE A 25 8.89 5.35 -7.65
N ARG A 26 8.99 4.03 -7.81
CA ARG A 26 10.17 3.27 -7.40
C ARG A 26 11.42 3.82 -8.08
N LYS A 27 11.39 4.01 -9.40
CA LYS A 27 12.49 4.60 -10.17
C LYS A 27 12.82 6.02 -9.70
N LYS A 28 11.81 6.87 -9.49
CA LYS A 28 11.96 8.26 -9.00
C LYS A 28 12.72 8.32 -7.68
N HIS A 29 12.53 7.33 -6.80
CA HIS A 29 13.17 7.26 -5.49
C HIS A 29 14.34 6.27 -5.42
N GLY A 30 14.88 5.83 -6.56
CA GLY A 30 16.07 4.96 -6.62
C GLY A 30 15.84 3.54 -6.12
N LEU A 31 14.59 3.09 -6.03
CA LEU A 31 14.25 1.72 -5.65
C LEU A 31 14.34 0.79 -6.87
N SER A 32 14.75 -0.46 -6.63
CA SER A 32 14.70 -1.53 -7.62
C SER A 32 13.26 -1.82 -8.06
N GLU A 33 13.08 -2.27 -9.30
CA GLU A 33 11.79 -2.78 -9.77
C GLU A 33 11.26 -3.93 -8.91
N ARG A 34 12.15 -4.68 -8.26
CA ARG A 34 11.79 -5.78 -7.35
C ARG A 34 12.10 -5.47 -5.89
N ALA A 35 11.98 -4.21 -5.48
CA ALA A 35 12.14 -3.79 -4.10
C ALA A 35 11.25 -4.60 -3.15
N SER A 36 11.80 -5.01 -2.01
CA SER A 36 11.05 -5.59 -0.89
C SER A 36 10.37 -4.49 -0.06
N LEU A 37 9.53 -4.88 0.89
CA LEU A 37 9.00 -3.94 1.86
C LEU A 37 10.09 -3.34 2.77
N GLU A 38 11.14 -4.11 3.08
CA GLU A 38 12.31 -3.62 3.83
C GLU A 38 13.08 -2.54 3.05
N ASP A 39 13.18 -2.68 1.73
CA ASP A 39 13.78 -1.66 0.86
C ASP A 39 12.90 -0.39 0.81
N ILE A 40 11.58 -0.57 0.81
CA ILE A 40 10.58 0.51 0.70
C ILE A 40 10.45 1.29 2.00
N GLU A 41 10.49 0.63 3.17
CA GLU A 41 10.24 1.23 4.48
C GLU A 41 11.02 2.53 4.75
N PRO A 42 12.36 2.59 4.62
CA PRO A 42 13.10 3.80 4.92
C PRO A 42 12.72 4.95 3.96
N VAL A 43 12.48 4.63 2.68
CA VAL A 43 12.09 5.61 1.66
C VAL A 43 10.68 6.14 1.93
N ALA A 44 9.70 5.25 2.14
CA ALA A 44 8.33 5.61 2.41
C ALA A 44 8.20 6.42 3.71
N THR A 45 8.92 6.02 4.76
CA THR A 45 8.93 6.74 6.04
C THR A 45 9.49 8.16 5.89
N GLU A 46 10.53 8.36 5.08
CA GLU A 46 11.04 9.71 4.82
C GLU A 46 10.03 10.54 4.02
N LEU A 47 9.42 9.97 2.98
CA LEU A 47 8.43 10.65 2.14
C LEU A 47 7.16 11.04 2.93
N LEU A 48 6.76 10.26 3.94
CA LEU A 48 5.63 10.55 4.83
C LEU A 48 5.86 11.77 5.74
N ARG A 49 7.10 12.22 5.91
CA ARG A 49 7.41 13.44 6.68
C ARG A 49 7.00 14.71 5.95
N ASN A 50 6.89 14.65 4.62
CA ASN A 50 6.54 15.79 3.80
C ASN A 50 5.18 15.57 3.12
N PRO A 51 4.16 16.41 3.40
CA PRO A 51 2.83 16.30 2.78
C PRO A 51 2.84 16.22 1.25
N ARG A 52 3.82 16.86 0.58
CA ARG A 52 3.92 16.85 -0.88
C ARG A 52 4.34 15.51 -1.47
N THR A 53 4.99 14.65 -0.67
CA THR A 53 5.48 13.34 -1.08
C THR A 53 4.76 12.19 -0.38
N ALA A 54 3.86 12.48 0.54
CA ALA A 54 3.14 11.49 1.34
C ALA A 54 2.28 10.54 0.47
N MET A 55 1.75 11.02 -0.66
CA MET A 55 1.02 10.19 -1.62
C MET A 55 1.94 9.22 -2.39
N ASP A 56 3.18 9.62 -2.68
CA ASP A 56 4.17 8.71 -3.28
C ASP A 56 4.49 7.57 -2.30
N ALA A 57 4.59 7.88 -1.01
CA ALA A 57 4.77 6.88 0.04
C ALA A 57 3.59 5.89 0.11
N ALA A 58 2.35 6.39 0.10
CA ALA A 58 1.16 5.53 0.09
C ALA A 58 1.18 4.54 -1.08
N GLN A 59 1.48 5.02 -2.28
CA GLN A 59 1.53 4.19 -3.48
C GLN A 59 2.64 3.12 -3.42
N LEU A 60 3.80 3.46 -2.84
CA LEU A 60 4.86 2.49 -2.61
C LEU A 60 4.46 1.41 -1.61
N VAL A 61 3.87 1.80 -0.47
CA VAL A 61 3.52 0.84 0.59
C VAL A 61 2.36 -0.06 0.15
N LEU A 62 1.30 0.52 -0.41
CA LEU A 62 0.12 -0.22 -0.89
C LEU A 62 0.40 -0.97 -2.20
N ASN A 63 1.52 -0.67 -2.87
CA ASN A 63 1.93 -1.26 -4.14
C ASN A 63 0.85 -1.14 -5.24
N ARG A 64 0.12 -0.03 -5.27
CA ARG A 64 -0.85 0.34 -6.29
C ARG A 64 -0.98 1.86 -6.38
N ARG A 65 -1.58 2.35 -7.46
CA ARG A 65 -2.01 3.73 -7.57
C ARG A 65 -3.02 4.07 -6.45
N VAL A 66 -2.80 5.24 -5.85
CA VAL A 66 -3.71 5.84 -4.88
C VAL A 66 -4.19 7.15 -5.48
N ASP A 67 -5.51 7.35 -5.55
CA ASP A 67 -6.07 8.60 -6.05
C ASP A 67 -6.49 9.56 -4.90
N GLY A 68 -6.71 10.83 -5.23
CA GLY A 68 -7.16 11.82 -4.25
C GLY A 68 -8.61 11.68 -3.78
N ARG A 69 -9.37 10.74 -4.35
CA ARG A 69 -10.75 10.38 -3.96
C ARG A 69 -10.74 9.28 -2.88
N GLU A 70 -9.63 8.60 -2.67
CA GLU A 70 -9.41 7.70 -1.54
C GLU A 70 -9.19 8.49 -0.25
N ILE A 71 -10.27 9.11 0.22
CA ILE A 71 -10.28 10.03 1.37
C ILE A 71 -9.62 9.39 2.60
N MET A 72 -9.83 8.09 2.83
CA MET A 72 -9.23 7.37 3.95
C MET A 72 -7.71 7.36 3.87
N ILE A 73 -7.13 7.03 2.72
CA ILE A 73 -5.67 7.00 2.53
C ILE A 73 -5.09 8.42 2.62
N ALA A 74 -5.76 9.38 1.98
CA ALA A 74 -5.35 10.78 2.04
C ALA A 74 -5.36 11.31 3.48
N GLN A 75 -6.38 10.97 4.28
CA GLN A 75 -6.44 11.33 5.70
C GLN A 75 -5.32 10.64 6.47
N LEU A 76 -5.12 9.33 6.28
CA LEU A 76 -4.09 8.56 6.98
C LEU A 76 -2.70 9.20 6.79
N VAL A 77 -2.32 9.50 5.55
CA VAL A 77 -0.98 10.06 5.28
C VAL A 77 -0.83 11.52 5.68
N MET A 78 -1.94 12.26 5.83
CA MET A 78 -1.96 13.68 6.23
C MET A 78 -2.31 13.89 7.71
N THR A 79 -2.58 12.82 8.47
CA THR A 79 -3.05 12.93 9.85
C THR A 79 -2.01 13.62 10.74
N LEU A 80 -2.42 14.74 11.33
CA LEU A 80 -1.61 15.46 12.30
C LEU A 80 -1.56 14.67 13.62
N GLY A 81 -0.37 14.59 14.23
CA GLY A 81 -0.16 13.89 15.50
C GLY A 81 0.44 12.49 15.36
N PHE A 82 0.33 11.84 14.20
CA PHE A 82 1.08 10.61 13.92
C PHE A 82 2.47 10.94 13.36
N SER A 83 3.47 10.24 13.89
CA SER A 83 4.81 10.16 13.32
C SER A 83 4.77 9.47 11.95
N ALA A 84 5.83 9.68 11.15
CA ALA A 84 5.93 9.03 9.86
C ALA A 84 5.95 7.49 9.96
N GLY A 85 6.57 6.95 11.02
CA GLY A 85 6.60 5.50 11.28
C GLY A 85 5.22 4.94 11.61
N GLU A 86 4.41 5.65 12.41
CA GLU A 86 3.03 5.25 12.68
C GLU A 86 2.18 5.26 11.41
N ARG A 87 2.32 6.29 10.56
CA ARG A 87 1.62 6.36 9.27
C ARG A 87 2.04 5.22 8.35
N PHE A 88 3.33 4.86 8.33
CA PHE A 88 3.83 3.70 7.58
C PHE A 88 3.19 2.40 8.09
N GLY A 89 3.14 2.19 9.41
CA GLY A 89 2.50 1.02 10.01
C GLY A 89 1.00 0.92 9.67
N LEU A 90 0.29 2.04 9.66
CA LEU A 90 -1.13 2.08 9.25
C LEU A 90 -1.32 1.73 7.77
N LEU A 91 -0.45 2.22 6.89
CA LEU A 91 -0.47 1.85 5.46
C LEU A 91 -0.18 0.36 5.24
N LEU A 92 0.73 -0.23 6.03
CA LEU A 92 0.97 -1.67 5.99
C LEU A 92 -0.26 -2.48 6.41
N MET A 93 -0.95 -2.06 7.49
CA MET A 93 -2.19 -2.72 7.92
C MET A 93 -3.27 -2.63 6.84
N GLU A 94 -3.38 -1.50 6.15
CA GLU A 94 -4.32 -1.33 5.04
C GLU A 94 -3.99 -2.29 3.89
N ARG A 95 -2.71 -2.36 3.47
CA ARG A 95 -2.27 -3.31 2.45
C ARG A 95 -2.58 -4.75 2.82
N GLU A 96 -2.29 -5.16 4.06
CA GLU A 96 -2.63 -6.51 4.51
C GLU A 96 -4.14 -6.78 4.46
N THR A 97 -4.94 -5.77 4.76
CA THR A 97 -6.41 -5.86 4.71
C THR A 97 -6.88 -6.02 3.27
N GLU A 98 -6.36 -5.22 2.34
CA GLU A 98 -6.64 -5.36 0.90
C GLU A 98 -6.23 -6.73 0.37
N ASP A 99 -5.04 -7.21 0.72
CA ASP A 99 -4.53 -8.51 0.27
C ASP A 99 -5.42 -9.66 0.79
N LYS A 100 -5.87 -9.59 2.05
CA LYS A 100 -6.85 -10.54 2.62
C LYS A 100 -8.21 -10.46 1.92
N MET A 101 -8.68 -9.26 1.57
CA MET A 101 -9.94 -9.09 0.84
C MET A 101 -9.87 -9.67 -0.57
N LYS A 102 -8.78 -9.41 -1.29
CA LYS A 102 -8.52 -9.97 -2.63
C LYS A 102 -8.47 -11.48 -2.61
N GLN A 103 -7.83 -12.08 -1.60
CA GLN A 103 -7.83 -13.54 -1.39
C GLN A 103 -9.24 -14.11 -1.19
N ASN A 104 -10.15 -13.33 -0.59
CA ASN A 104 -11.55 -13.70 -0.40
C ASN A 104 -12.46 -13.33 -1.59
N GLY A 105 -11.90 -12.86 -2.71
CA GLY A 105 -12.66 -12.49 -3.92
C GLY A 105 -13.44 -11.17 -3.79
N LEU A 106 -13.16 -10.36 -2.77
CA LEU A 106 -13.73 -9.03 -2.60
C LEU A 106 -12.77 -8.00 -3.23
N THR A 107 -13.28 -7.18 -4.15
CA THR A 107 -12.52 -6.07 -4.75
C THR A 107 -12.99 -4.72 -4.20
N ASP A 108 -12.07 -4.09 -3.49
CA ASP A 108 -11.97 -2.69 -3.04
C ASP A 108 -13.05 -2.05 -2.16
N PHE A 109 -12.55 -1.42 -1.09
CA PHE A 109 -13.22 -0.37 -0.34
C PHE A 109 -13.10 0.95 -1.12
N GLY A 110 -14.21 1.47 -1.65
CA GLY A 110 -14.29 2.86 -2.15
C GLY A 110 -14.66 3.04 -3.62
N THR A 111 -14.69 1.98 -4.44
CA THR A 111 -15.42 2.01 -5.71
C THR A 111 -16.29 0.76 -5.81
N THR A 112 -17.62 0.95 -5.76
CA THR A 112 -18.59 -0.10 -6.01
C THR A 112 -18.45 -0.60 -7.45
N LYS A 113 -17.63 -1.63 -7.66
CA LYS A 113 -17.75 -2.55 -8.79
C LYS A 113 -17.42 -3.96 -8.31
N ARG A 114 -18.46 -4.76 -8.12
CA ARG A 114 -18.31 -6.22 -7.96
C ARG A 114 -17.77 -6.79 -9.27
N LEU A 115 -16.80 -7.69 -9.20
CA LEU A 115 -16.47 -8.57 -10.33
C LEU A 115 -17.75 -9.31 -10.75
N GLY A 116 -18.29 -8.99 -11.93
CA GLY A 116 -19.39 -9.75 -12.54
C GLY A 116 -20.58 -8.94 -13.06
N GLU A 117 -20.65 -7.62 -12.89
CA GLU A 117 -21.71 -6.82 -13.54
C GLU A 117 -21.48 -6.71 -15.06
N LYS A 118 -22.12 -7.60 -15.81
CA LYS A 118 -22.32 -7.46 -17.26
C LYS A 118 -23.41 -6.41 -17.49
N TYR A 119 -23.09 -5.42 -18.32
CA TYR A 119 -24.05 -4.48 -18.87
C TYR A 119 -25.10 -5.23 -19.69
N PHE A 120 -26.36 -5.20 -19.27
CA PHE A 120 -27.48 -5.27 -20.21
C PHE A 120 -27.84 -3.83 -20.52
N VAL A 121 -27.56 -3.42 -21.76
CA VAL A 121 -28.10 -2.19 -22.38
C VAL A 121 -29.52 -2.49 -22.80
#